data_AF-A0A2D8WCF7-F1
#
_entry.id   AF-A0A2D8WCF7-F1
#
_cell.length_a   1.000
_cell.length_b   1.000
_cell.length_c   1.000
_cell.angle_alpha   90.00
_cell.angle_beta   90.00
_cell.angle_gamma   90.00
#
_symmetry.space_group_name_H-M   'P 1'
#
loop_
_entity.id
_entity.type
_entity.pdbx_description
1 polymer ?
#
loop_
_entity_poly.entity_id
_entity_poly.type
_entity_poly.pdbx_seq_one_letter_code
_entity_poly.pdbx_strand_id
1 'polypeptide(L)'
;MDLKCPGSGESERNLWSNLDHLTERDEIKFVVHDRTDYEWTRQTIRDQELDQRLENGSLRALLISPVWGRIDLEALASWILEDELPVRFQLQLHKQIWGAERIGV
;
A
#
# COMPACT_ATOMS: atom_id res chain seq x y z
N MET A 1 7.48 -5.57 -2.35
CA MET A 1 8.21 -4.40 -1.83
C MET A 1 7.25 -3.56 -0.99
N ASP A 2 7.71 -2.99 0.13
CA ASP A 2 6.92 -2.01 0.90
C ASP A 2 7.41 -0.60 0.57
N LEU A 3 6.50 0.28 0.15
CA LEU A 3 6.77 1.72 0.07
C LEU A 3 6.29 2.39 1.36
N LYS A 4 7.17 3.20 1.95
CA LYS A 4 6.93 3.87 3.23
C LYS A 4 6.20 5.18 3.00
N CYS A 5 4.98 5.27 3.52
CA CYS A 5 4.18 6.49 3.51
C CYS A 5 4.72 7.52 4.52
N PRO A 6 4.44 8.82 4.37
CA PRO A 6 4.88 9.87 5.28
C PRO A 6 4.59 9.61 6.77
N GLY A 7 3.43 9.05 7.08
CA GLY A 7 3.00 8.70 8.45
C GLY A 7 3.90 7.69 9.15
N SER A 8 4.76 6.97 8.41
CA SER A 8 5.78 6.09 9.01
C SER A 8 7.03 6.82 9.49
N GLY A 9 7.21 8.10 9.12
CA GLY A 9 8.44 8.88 9.38
C GLY A 9 9.66 8.43 8.56
N GLU A 10 9.47 7.56 7.56
CA GLU A 10 10.54 6.86 6.84
C GLU A 10 10.37 6.98 5.31
N SER A 11 9.48 7.86 4.84
CA SER A 11 9.20 8.04 3.40
C SER A 11 10.44 8.51 2.62
N GLU A 12 11.30 9.31 3.24
CA GLU A 12 12.58 9.76 2.65
C GLU A 12 13.60 8.62 2.50
N ARG A 13 13.39 7.48 3.19
CA ARG A 13 14.26 6.30 3.08
C ARG A 13 13.80 5.30 2.02
N ASN A 14 12.74 5.61 1.27
CA ASN A 14 12.38 4.81 0.10
C ASN A 14 13.49 4.87 -0.95
N LEU A 15 14.04 3.72 -1.31
CA LEU A 15 15.02 3.60 -2.38
C LEU A 15 14.29 3.33 -3.71
N TRP A 16 13.99 4.39 -4.45
CA TRP A 16 13.18 4.34 -5.66
C TRP A 16 13.76 3.47 -6.78
N SER A 17 15.09 3.35 -6.88
CA SER A 17 15.74 2.47 -7.86
C SER A 17 15.37 0.99 -7.68
N ASN A 18 14.83 0.59 -6.53
CA ASN A 18 14.33 -0.78 -6.35
C ASN A 18 13.11 -1.08 -7.25
N LEU A 19 12.38 -0.07 -7.70
CA LEU A 19 11.26 -0.26 -8.61
C LEU A 19 11.73 -0.89 -9.93
N ASP A 20 12.93 -0.56 -10.41
CA ASP A 20 13.51 -1.09 -11.66
C ASP A 20 13.79 -2.61 -11.60
N HIS A 21 13.83 -3.18 -10.41
CA HIS A 21 14.10 -4.60 -10.19
C HIS A 21 12.84 -5.45 -10.01
N LEU A 22 11.66 -4.82 -9.93
CA LEU A 22 10.39 -5.54 -9.76
C LEU A 22 9.94 -6.18 -11.07
N THR A 23 9.31 -7.34 -10.94
CA THR A 23 8.83 -8.18 -12.05
C THR A 23 7.31 -8.39 -11.98
N GLU A 24 6.76 -9.12 -12.95
CA GLU A 24 5.35 -9.51 -13.01
C GLU A 24 4.89 -10.35 -11.80
N ARG A 25 5.82 -10.82 -10.97
CA ARG A 25 5.57 -11.65 -9.79
C ARG A 25 5.52 -10.83 -8.50
N ASP A 26 6.00 -9.60 -8.54
CA ASP A 26 6.19 -8.76 -7.38
C ASP A 26 5.00 -7.86 -7.12
N GLU A 27 4.75 -7.61 -5.83
CA GLU A 27 3.68 -6.74 -5.36
C GLU A 27 4.30 -5.56 -4.62
N ILE A 28 3.71 -4.37 -4.76
CA ILE A 28 4.06 -3.20 -3.95
C ILE A 28 2.96 -2.98 -2.92
N LYS A 29 3.34 -2.78 -1.66
CA LYS A 29 2.39 -2.53 -0.58
C LYS A 29 2.63 -1.19 0.08
N PHE A 30 1.54 -0.49 0.33
CA PHE A 30 1.46 0.74 1.09
C PHE A 30 0.75 0.46 2.42
N VAL A 31 1.41 0.78 3.53
CA VAL A 31 0.77 0.73 4.85
C VAL A 31 0.40 2.15 5.23
N VAL A 32 -0.90 2.46 5.18
CA VAL A 32 -1.42 3.83 5.32
C VAL A 32 -1.88 4.11 6.75
N HIS A 33 -1.41 5.23 7.32
CA HIS A 33 -1.72 5.66 8.68
C HIS A 33 -2.97 6.55 8.78
N ASP A 34 -3.23 7.39 7.77
CA ASP A 34 -4.35 8.34 7.71
C ASP A 34 -4.67 8.76 6.26
N ARG A 35 -5.51 9.79 6.08
CA ARG A 35 -5.86 10.34 4.76
C ARG A 35 -4.65 10.93 4.03
N THR A 36 -3.68 11.50 4.73
CA THR A 36 -2.48 12.07 4.09
C THR A 36 -1.63 10.96 3.47
N ASP A 37 -1.49 9.83 4.14
CA ASP A 37 -0.82 8.65 3.58
C ASP A 37 -1.57 8.06 2.37
N TYR A 38 -2.89 8.07 2.40
CA TYR A 38 -3.71 7.66 1.27
C TYR A 38 -3.50 8.56 0.04
N GLU A 39 -3.55 9.88 0.21
CA GLU A 39 -3.31 10.84 -0.88
C GLU A 39 -1.88 10.70 -1.43
N TRP A 40 -0.89 10.54 -0.55
CA TRP A 40 0.49 10.27 -0.94
C TRP A 40 0.61 8.98 -1.74
N THR A 41 -0.09 7.93 -1.32
CA THR A 41 -0.13 6.65 -2.04
C THR A 41 -0.71 6.84 -3.45
N ARG A 42 -1.86 7.52 -3.57
CA ARG A 42 -2.49 7.80 -4.86
C ARG A 42 -1.56 8.59 -5.79
N GLN A 43 -0.90 9.61 -5.26
CA GLN A 43 0.03 10.43 -6.03
C GLN A 43 1.27 9.63 -6.47
N THR A 44 1.84 8.83 -5.56
CA THR A 44 3.00 7.97 -5.84
C THR A 44 2.71 6.94 -6.93
N ILE A 45 1.51 6.35 -6.94
CA ILE A 45 1.10 5.40 -7.98
C ILE A 45 1.17 6.05 -9.36
N ARG A 46 0.71 7.29 -9.48
CA ARG A 46 0.73 8.06 -10.74
C ARG A 46 2.15 8.52 -11.10
N ASP A 47 2.86 9.13 -10.15
CA ASP A 47 4.18 9.72 -10.38
C ASP A 47 5.26 8.69 -10.72
N GLN A 48 5.10 7.45 -10.25
CA GLN A 48 6.00 6.34 -10.54
C GLN A 48 5.43 5.37 -11.58
N GLU A 49 4.34 5.75 -12.26
CA GLU A 49 3.69 4.98 -13.34
C GLU A 49 3.36 3.53 -12.94
N LEU A 50 3.05 3.30 -11.66
CA LEU A 50 2.80 1.96 -11.12
C LEU A 50 1.50 1.36 -11.65
N ASP A 51 0.53 2.22 -11.95
CA ASP A 51 -0.71 1.88 -12.65
C ASP A 51 -0.41 1.34 -14.06
N GLN A 52 0.42 2.03 -14.84
CA GLN A 52 0.84 1.57 -16.17
C GLN A 52 1.58 0.23 -16.09
N ARG A 53 2.37 0.01 -15.03
CA ARG A 53 3.06 -1.27 -14.79
C ARG A 53 2.10 -2.42 -14.49
N LEU A 54 0.96 -2.16 -13.87
CA LEU A 54 -0.10 -3.16 -13.73
C LEU A 54 -0.73 -3.46 -15.10
N GLU A 55 -1.05 -2.43 -15.88
CA GLU A 55 -1.68 -2.58 -17.19
C GLU A 55 -0.82 -3.37 -18.19
N ASN A 56 0.48 -3.09 -18.23
CA ASN A 56 1.42 -3.78 -19.10
C ASN A 56 1.93 -5.13 -18.54
N GLY A 57 1.49 -5.50 -17.34
CA GLY A 57 1.83 -6.77 -16.69
C GLY A 57 3.25 -6.86 -16.13
N SER A 58 4.01 -5.76 -16.06
CA SER A 58 5.35 -5.73 -15.46
C SER A 58 5.36 -5.63 -13.94
N LEU A 59 4.18 -5.54 -13.31
CA LEU A 59 3.96 -5.58 -11.88
C LEU A 59 2.70 -6.39 -11.56
N ARG A 60 2.71 -7.18 -10.50
CA ARG A 60 1.60 -8.10 -10.17
C ARG A 60 0.40 -7.40 -9.53
N ALA A 61 0.68 -6.54 -8.55
CA ALA A 61 -0.36 -5.89 -7.75
C ALA A 61 0.18 -4.70 -6.98
N LEU A 62 -0.72 -3.75 -6.72
CA LEU A 62 -0.58 -2.73 -5.71
C LEU A 62 -1.52 -3.07 -4.55
N LEU A 63 -0.99 -3.04 -3.33
CA LEU A 63 -1.71 -3.39 -2.12
C LEU A 63 -1.79 -2.17 -1.20
N ILE A 64 -2.95 -1.94 -0.61
CA ILE A 64 -3.12 -0.96 0.48
C ILE A 64 -3.53 -1.72 1.74
N SER A 65 -2.86 -1.45 2.85
CA SER A 65 -3.20 -1.96 4.16
C SER A 65 -3.28 -0.81 5.17
N PRO A 66 -4.25 -0.81 6.10
CA PRO A 66 -4.29 0.21 7.13
C PRO A 66 -3.26 -0.13 8.21
N VAL A 67 -2.69 0.91 8.85
CA VAL A 67 -2.07 0.72 10.16
C VAL A 67 -3.16 0.25 11.12
N TRP A 68 -2.87 -0.84 11.84
CA TRP A 68 -3.84 -1.50 12.72
C TRP A 68 -4.47 -0.51 13.72
N GLY A 69 -5.80 -0.43 13.72
CA GLY A 69 -6.57 0.40 14.65
C GLY A 69 -6.41 1.91 14.47
N ARG A 70 -5.85 2.38 13.35
CA ARG A 70 -5.64 3.82 13.08
C ARG A 70 -6.62 4.43 12.09
N ILE A 71 -7.01 3.67 11.07
CA ILE A 71 -7.97 4.10 10.06
C ILE A 71 -9.20 3.21 10.15
N ASP A 72 -10.38 3.84 10.05
CA ASP A 72 -11.63 3.14 9.88
C ASP A 72 -11.66 2.41 8.51
N LEU A 73 -12.00 1.12 8.52
CA LEU A 73 -11.91 0.28 7.32
C LEU A 73 -12.92 0.70 6.24
N GLU A 74 -14.10 1.18 6.65
CA GLU A 74 -15.13 1.66 5.74
C GLU A 74 -14.68 2.96 5.07
N ALA A 75 -14.09 3.88 5.83
CA ALA A 75 -13.51 5.11 5.28
C ALA A 75 -12.43 4.81 4.24
N LEU A 76 -11.46 3.95 4.55
CA LEU A 76 -10.39 3.62 3.61
C LEU A 76 -10.91 2.90 2.35
N ALA A 77 -11.86 1.97 2.51
CA ALA A 77 -12.50 1.31 1.38
C ALA A 77 -13.27 2.32 0.51
N SER A 78 -13.99 3.25 1.12
CA SER A 78 -14.74 4.29 0.42
C SER A 78 -13.80 5.18 -0.40
N TRP A 79 -12.67 5.60 0.17
CA TRP A 79 -11.69 6.40 -0.56
C TRP A 79 -11.13 5.68 -1.80
N ILE A 80 -10.77 4.40 -1.65
CA ILE A 80 -10.27 3.57 -2.76
C ILE A 80 -11.32 3.48 -3.89
N LEU A 81 -12.59 3.29 -3.52
CA LEU A 81 -13.69 3.18 -4.48
C LEU A 81 -13.99 4.53 -5.16
N GLU A 82 -14.03 5.62 -4.41
CA GLU A 82 -14.28 6.98 -4.92
C GLU A 82 -13.24 7.42 -5.95
N ASP A 83 -11.98 7.05 -5.74
CA ASP A 83 -10.87 7.39 -6.65
C ASP A 83 -10.61 6.31 -7.73
N GLU A 84 -11.37 5.22 -7.74
CA GLU A 84 -11.18 4.05 -8.62
C GLU A 84 -9.72 3.56 -8.64
N LEU A 85 -9.06 3.58 -7.48
CA LEU A 85 -7.63 3.31 -7.39
C LEU A 85 -7.33 1.83 -7.69
N PRO A 86 -6.37 1.48 -8.58
CA PRO A 86 -6.13 0.11 -9.01
C PRO A 86 -5.32 -0.68 -7.97
N VAL A 87 -5.86 -0.82 -6.77
CA VAL A 87 -5.23 -1.45 -5.61
C VAL A 87 -6.09 -2.57 -5.05
N ARG A 88 -5.45 -3.52 -4.36
CA ARG A 88 -6.14 -4.52 -3.55
C ARG A 88 -6.11 -4.08 -2.10
N PHE A 89 -7.28 -3.99 -1.48
CA PHE A 89 -7.37 -3.71 -0.05
C PHE A 89 -7.02 -4.97 0.75
N GLN A 90 -5.94 -4.90 1.54
CA GLN A 90 -5.39 -6.02 2.29
C GLN A 90 -5.42 -5.74 3.79
N LEU A 91 -6.17 -6.55 4.55
CA LEU A 91 -6.19 -6.49 6.01
C LEU A 91 -4.99 -7.24 6.60
N GLN A 92 -4.53 -6.80 7.77
CA GLN A 92 -3.52 -7.52 8.56
C GLN A 92 -4.19 -8.72 9.25
N LEU A 93 -4.51 -9.76 8.48
CA LEU A 93 -5.28 -10.93 8.94
C LEU A 93 -4.70 -11.57 10.19
N HIS A 94 -3.38 -11.60 10.33
CA HIS A 94 -2.75 -12.18 11.52
C HIS A 94 -3.17 -11.49 12.82
N LYS A 95 -3.39 -10.17 12.79
CA LYS A 95 -3.87 -9.41 13.95
C LYS A 95 -5.34 -9.67 14.26
N GLN A 96 -6.14 -10.01 13.25
CA GLN A 96 -7.52 -10.43 13.45
C GLN A 96 -7.62 -11.86 13.99
N ILE A 97 -6.81 -12.79 13.47
CA ILE A 97 -6.89 -14.22 13.81
C ILE A 97 -6.22 -14.50 15.15
N TRP A 98 -5.02 -13.97 15.39
CA TRP A 98 -4.20 -14.30 16.56
C TRP A 98 -4.01 -13.14 17.54
N GLY A 99 -4.46 -11.93 17.20
CA GLY A 99 -4.29 -10.73 18.00
C GLY A 99 -3.04 -9.92 17.63
N ALA A 100 -3.08 -8.60 17.84
CA ALA A 100 -2.05 -7.67 17.39
C ALA A 100 -0.68 -7.84 18.07
N GLU A 101 -0.66 -8.37 19.29
CA GLU A 101 0.55 -8.58 20.10
C GLU A 101 1.22 -9.94 19.86
N ARG A 102 0.61 -10.80 19.03
CA ARG A 102 1.14 -12.14 18.78
C ARG A 102 2.27 -12.08 17.76
N ILE A 103 3.42 -12.59 18.15
CA ILE A 103 4.62 -12.70 17.30
C ILE A 103 4.78 -14.12 16.75
N GLY A 104 5.37 -14.25 15.56
CA GLY A 104 5.72 -15.54 14.95
C GLY A 104 4.55 -16.32 14.35
N VAL A 105 3.54 -15.62 13.81
CA VAL A 105 2.34 -16.17 13.16
C VAL A 105 2.28 -15.85 11.67
#